data_AF-A0A1B6M5U0-F1
#
_entry.id   AF-A0A1B6M5U0-F1
#
_cell.length_a   1.000
_cell.length_b   1.000
_cell.length_c   1.000
_cell.angle_alpha   90.00
_cell.angle_beta   90.00
_cell.angle_gamma   90.00
#
_symmetry.space_group_name_H-M   'P 1'
#
loop_
_entity.id
_entity.type
_entity.pdbx_description
1 polymer ?
#
loop_
_entity_poly.entity_id
_entity_poly.type
_entity_poly.pdbx_seq_one_letter_code
_entity_poly.pdbx_strand_id
1 'polypeptide(L)'
;AFFGGRTGNAKSYHKCTEGESIQYVDVCSLYPFICKKGVYPKCHPTIYVGDRECRQRGLQVEGLLKCKVLPPRELYHPVLPARMNDKLMFVLCRKCGEEMYSGDCNHLSDERALSGTWTMNEIRKAVEKGYIILDMYELWEYEVVARVAQYETGGLFTGF
;
A
#
# COMPACT_ATOMS: atom_id res chain seq x y z
N ALA A 1 -8.89 3.08 -2.71
CA ALA A 1 -7.44 3.11 -2.91
C ALA A 1 -6.96 4.52 -3.28
N PHE A 2 -7.05 5.48 -2.35
CA PHE A 2 -6.42 6.80 -2.54
C PHE A 2 -5.95 7.31 -1.18
N PHE A 3 -4.67 7.07 -0.92
CA PHE A 3 -4.00 7.43 0.32
C PHE A 3 -2.89 8.42 0.00
N GLY A 4 -2.66 9.35 0.93
CA GLY A 4 -1.56 10.32 0.83
C GLY A 4 -0.21 9.69 1.18
N GLY A 5 0.76 10.55 1.47
CA GLY A 5 2.07 10.10 1.94
C GLY A 5 1.99 9.32 3.25
N ARG A 6 2.95 8.42 3.46
CA ARG A 6 3.14 7.75 4.74
C ARG A 6 3.80 8.71 5.73
N THR A 7 3.12 8.94 6.85
CA THR A 7 3.67 9.63 8.00
C THR A 7 3.59 8.70 9.20
N GLY A 8 4.71 8.49 9.90
CA GLY A 8 4.74 7.65 11.09
C GLY A 8 6.00 7.88 11.91
N ASN A 9 5.86 7.89 13.23
CA ASN A 9 6.95 8.01 14.18
C ASN A 9 7.30 6.63 14.74
N ALA A 10 8.54 6.18 14.57
CA ALA A 10 9.03 4.97 15.25
C ALA A 10 9.46 5.27 16.69
N LYS A 11 9.97 6.48 16.94
CA LYS A 11 10.46 6.94 18.23
C LYS A 11 10.19 8.44 18.35
N SER A 12 9.49 8.86 19.41
CA SER A 12 9.10 10.26 19.60
C SER A 12 10.27 11.15 20.06
N TYR A 13 11.24 10.59 20.78
CA TYR A 13 12.42 11.32 21.24
C TYR A 13 13.64 10.40 21.33
N HIS A 14 14.79 10.91 20.88
CA HIS A 14 16.07 10.24 21.05
C HIS A 14 17.18 11.27 21.19
N LYS A 15 18.01 11.09 22.21
CA LYS A 15 19.24 11.84 22.42
C LYS A 15 20.41 10.94 22.05
N CYS A 16 21.26 11.40 21.13
CA CYS A 16 22.46 10.67 20.74
C CYS A 16 23.40 10.49 21.92
N THR A 17 24.05 9.33 21.96
CA THR A 17 25.19 9.03 22.83
C THR A 17 26.53 9.38 22.15
N GLU A 18 27.64 9.23 22.85
CA GLU A 18 28.97 9.49 22.27
C GLU A 18 29.25 8.51 21.11
N GLY A 19 29.61 9.03 19.95
CA GLY A 19 29.80 8.25 18.73
C GLY A 19 28.53 8.00 17.90
N GLU A 20 27.37 8.52 18.32
CA GLU A 20 26.11 8.37 17.60
C GLU A 20 25.71 9.66 16.85
N SER A 21 25.17 9.51 15.64
CA SER A 21 24.67 10.62 14.83
C SER A 21 23.33 10.27 14.19
N ILE A 22 22.40 11.23 14.15
CA ILE A 22 21.13 11.08 13.42
C ILE A 22 21.34 11.57 11.99
N GLN A 23 20.97 10.73 11.02
CA GLN A 23 21.01 11.05 9.60
C GLN A 23 19.61 11.37 9.08
N TYR A 24 19.54 12.33 8.15
CA TYR A 24 18.32 12.70 7.46
C TYR A 24 18.47 12.35 5.98
N VAL A 25 17.47 11.66 5.43
CA VAL A 25 17.40 11.29 4.02
C VAL A 25 16.12 11.86 3.45
N ASP A 26 16.24 12.57 2.33
CA ASP A 26 15.13 13.16 1.60
C ASP A 26 15.16 12.73 0.13
N VAL A 27 13.99 12.48 -0.44
CA VAL A 27 13.88 12.20 -1.87
C VAL A 27 13.44 13.47 -2.58
N CYS A 28 14.38 14.12 -3.25
CA CYS A 28 14.13 15.29 -4.07
C CYS A 28 13.06 14.98 -5.13
N SER A 29 11.90 15.64 -5.01
CA SER A 29 10.81 15.56 -6.00
C SER A 29 10.27 14.14 -6.24
N LEU A 30 9.99 13.38 -5.17
CA LEU A 30 9.43 12.03 -5.24
C LEU A 30 8.22 11.91 -6.21
N TYR A 31 7.17 12.70 -6.02
CA TYR A 31 5.98 12.61 -6.89
C TYR A 31 6.29 12.94 -8.36
N PRO A 32 6.97 14.05 -8.70
CA PRO A 32 7.41 14.29 -10.08
C PRO A 32 8.27 13.16 -10.68
N PHE A 33 9.16 12.55 -9.90
CA PHE A 33 9.95 11.42 -10.34
C PHE A 33 9.06 10.23 -10.71
N ILE A 34 8.08 9.89 -9.86
CA ILE A 34 7.10 8.84 -10.16
C ILE A 34 6.23 9.23 -11.37
N CYS A 35 5.77 10.47 -11.49
CA CYS A 35 5.06 10.97 -12.68
C CYS A 35 5.87 10.85 -13.98
N LYS A 36 7.19 10.92 -13.89
CA LYS A 36 8.07 10.80 -15.04
C LYS A 36 8.44 9.35 -15.38
N LYS A 37 8.59 8.48 -14.40
CA LYS A 37 9.19 7.14 -14.58
C LYS A 37 8.25 5.98 -14.22
N GLY A 38 7.19 6.26 -13.48
CA GLY A 38 6.22 5.29 -13.02
C GLY A 38 5.31 4.77 -14.12
N VAL A 39 4.67 3.66 -13.81
CA VAL A 39 3.61 3.04 -14.61
C VAL A 39 2.28 3.70 -14.24
N TYR A 40 1.51 4.11 -15.24
CA TYR A 40 0.23 4.79 -15.04
C TYR A 40 -0.93 4.00 -15.64
N PRO A 41 -2.07 3.90 -14.93
CA PRO A 41 -3.29 3.33 -15.50
C PRO A 41 -3.83 4.22 -16.62
N LYS A 42 -4.38 3.59 -17.65
CA LYS A 42 -4.98 4.22 -18.82
C LYS A 42 -6.38 3.62 -19.03
N CYS A 43 -7.31 4.45 -19.54
CA CYS A 43 -8.68 4.06 -19.87
C CYS A 43 -9.49 3.55 -18.68
N HIS A 44 -10.68 3.02 -18.95
CA HIS A 44 -11.52 2.36 -17.96
C HIS A 44 -11.00 0.94 -17.66
N PRO A 45 -11.09 0.48 -16.39
CA PRO A 45 -10.64 -0.86 -16.04
C PRO A 45 -11.62 -1.93 -16.52
N THR A 46 -11.10 -3.15 -16.66
CA THR A 46 -11.92 -4.36 -16.67
C THR A 46 -12.11 -4.83 -15.22
N ILE A 47 -13.36 -5.10 -14.84
CA ILE A 47 -13.74 -5.42 -13.46
C ILE A 47 -14.06 -6.91 -13.36
N TYR A 48 -13.42 -7.60 -12.43
CA TYR A 48 -13.68 -8.99 -12.07
C TYR A 48 -14.25 -9.03 -10.65
N VAL A 49 -15.26 -9.87 -10.43
CA VAL A 49 -16.01 -9.87 -9.17
C VAL A 49 -16.02 -11.27 -8.58
N GLY A 50 -15.69 -11.34 -7.29
CA GLY A 50 -15.64 -12.60 -6.54
C GLY A 50 -14.28 -13.27 -6.56
N ASP A 51 -14.07 -14.09 -5.53
CA ASP A 51 -12.73 -14.61 -5.19
C ASP A 51 -12.13 -15.47 -6.30
N ARG A 52 -12.94 -16.34 -6.91
CA ARG A 52 -12.49 -17.23 -7.99
C ARG A 52 -11.99 -16.45 -9.21
N GLU A 53 -12.76 -15.47 -9.69
CA GLU A 53 -12.38 -14.69 -10.88
C GLU A 53 -11.14 -13.84 -10.61
N CYS A 54 -11.08 -13.19 -9.45
CA CYS A 54 -9.92 -12.40 -9.04
C CYS A 54 -8.65 -13.24 -8.96
N ARG A 55 -8.73 -14.44 -8.35
CA ARG A 55 -7.57 -15.34 -8.23
C ARG A 55 -7.11 -15.91 -9.56
N GLN A 56 -8.01 -16.11 -10.53
CA GLN A 56 -7.65 -16.54 -11.89
C GLN A 56 -6.81 -15.49 -12.63
N ARG A 57 -7.07 -14.20 -12.40
CA ARG A 57 -6.23 -13.11 -12.93
C ARG A 57 -4.86 -13.06 -12.24
N GLY A 58 -4.83 -13.31 -10.94
CA GLY A 58 -3.62 -13.29 -10.12
C GLY A 58 -3.14 -11.87 -9.81
N LEU A 59 -2.01 -11.77 -9.10
CA LEU A 59 -1.48 -10.50 -8.57
C LEU A 59 -0.51 -9.78 -9.52
N GLN A 60 -0.28 -10.32 -10.72
CA GLN A 60 0.66 -9.77 -11.71
C GLN A 60 0.02 -8.72 -12.63
N VAL A 61 -1.30 -8.56 -12.56
CA VAL A 61 -2.03 -7.53 -13.29
C VAL A 61 -1.81 -6.16 -12.64
N GLU A 62 -1.93 -5.09 -13.41
CA GLU A 62 -1.86 -3.74 -12.88
C GLU A 62 -3.25 -3.21 -12.55
N GLY A 63 -3.39 -2.58 -11.39
CA GLY A 63 -4.66 -1.99 -10.98
C GLY A 63 -4.93 -2.02 -9.49
N LEU A 64 -6.20 -2.20 -9.13
CA LEU A 64 -6.70 -2.13 -7.76
C LEU A 64 -7.33 -3.45 -7.34
N LEU A 65 -7.14 -3.82 -6.07
CA LEU A 65 -7.74 -5.01 -5.47
C LEU A 65 -8.49 -4.62 -4.20
N LYS A 66 -9.79 -4.91 -4.17
CA LYS A 66 -10.64 -4.89 -2.98
C LYS A 66 -10.60 -6.27 -2.35
N CYS A 67 -10.02 -6.40 -1.17
CA CYS A 67 -9.81 -7.69 -0.53
C CYS A 67 -9.83 -7.60 1.00
N LYS A 68 -9.90 -8.76 1.64
CA LYS A 68 -9.65 -8.96 3.07
C LYS A 68 -8.28 -9.61 3.23
N VAL A 69 -7.44 -9.01 4.06
CA VAL A 69 -6.04 -9.40 4.24
C VAL A 69 -5.71 -9.53 5.71
N LEU A 70 -4.97 -10.58 6.06
CA LEU A 70 -4.47 -10.83 7.40
C LEU A 70 -3.01 -10.36 7.49
N PRO A 71 -2.70 -9.33 8.29
CA PRO A 71 -1.33 -8.92 8.52
C PRO A 71 -0.52 -9.97 9.32
N PRO A 72 0.81 -10.02 9.16
CA PRO A 72 1.69 -10.77 10.06
C PRO A 72 1.62 -10.19 11.49
N ARG A 73 2.04 -10.96 12.49
CA ARG A 73 2.03 -10.50 13.89
C ARG A 73 3.16 -9.52 14.19
N GLU A 74 4.33 -9.75 13.59
CA GLU A 74 5.54 -9.00 13.91
C GLU A 74 6.11 -8.39 12.62
N LEU A 75 5.83 -7.10 12.41
CA LEU A 75 6.38 -6.35 11.29
C LEU A 75 6.65 -4.91 11.72
N TYR A 76 7.92 -4.52 11.69
CA TYR A 76 8.37 -3.21 12.17
C TYR A 76 7.73 -2.04 11.41
N HIS A 77 7.49 -2.22 10.11
CA HIS A 77 6.82 -1.23 9.26
C HIS A 77 5.61 -1.87 8.58
N PRO A 78 4.39 -1.73 9.17
CA PRO A 78 3.17 -2.22 8.55
C PRO A 78 2.99 -1.59 7.17
N VAL A 79 2.57 -2.38 6.18
CA VAL A 79 2.59 -1.98 4.76
C VAL A 79 1.31 -1.30 4.35
N LEU A 80 0.16 -1.91 4.66
CA LEU A 80 -1.11 -1.49 4.10
C LEU A 80 -1.72 -0.33 4.91
N PRO A 81 -2.11 0.77 4.24
CA PRO A 81 -2.82 1.86 4.87
C PRO A 81 -4.28 1.49 5.15
N ALA A 82 -4.81 2.00 6.25
CA ALA A 82 -6.24 1.96 6.55
C ALA A 82 -6.66 3.31 7.16
N ARG A 83 -7.87 3.79 6.81
CA ARG A 83 -8.45 4.96 7.49
C ARG A 83 -9.25 4.47 8.69
N MET A 84 -8.84 4.90 9.88
CA MET A 84 -9.47 4.56 11.15
C MET A 84 -9.46 5.82 12.02
N ASN A 85 -10.57 6.12 12.70
CA ASN A 85 -10.66 7.28 13.59
C ASN A 85 -10.22 8.60 12.91
N ASP A 86 -10.70 8.81 11.67
CA ASP A 86 -10.38 9.96 10.80
C ASP A 86 -8.88 10.17 10.49
N LYS A 87 -8.05 9.15 10.76
CA LYS A 87 -6.60 9.19 10.54
C LYS A 87 -6.17 8.10 9.57
N LEU A 88 -5.11 8.38 8.81
CA LEU A 88 -4.42 7.39 8.02
C LEU A 88 -3.49 6.60 8.94
N MET A 89 -3.76 5.30 9.11
CA MET A 89 -3.03 4.44 10.02
C MET A 89 -2.44 3.24 9.29
N PHE A 90 -1.33 2.73 9.82
CA PHE A 90 -0.64 1.54 9.33
C PHE A 90 -0.57 0.54 10.48
N VAL A 91 -1.49 -0.41 10.50
CA VAL A 91 -1.70 -1.32 11.64
C VAL A 91 -1.56 -2.79 11.23
N LEU A 92 -1.22 -3.65 12.20
CA LEU A 92 -1.19 -5.12 12.03
C LEU A 92 -2.43 -5.82 12.61
N CYS A 93 -3.31 -5.05 13.25
CA CYS A 93 -4.58 -5.51 13.77
C CYS A 93 -5.61 -4.41 13.60
N ARG A 94 -6.72 -4.74 12.93
CA ARG A 94 -7.84 -3.83 12.76
C ARG A 94 -8.41 -3.34 14.09
N LYS A 95 -8.81 -4.26 14.98
CA LYS A 95 -9.36 -3.90 16.30
C LYS A 95 -8.42 -3.03 17.14
N CYS A 96 -7.14 -3.36 17.23
CA CYS A 96 -6.19 -2.52 17.97
C CYS A 96 -6.09 -1.10 17.38
N GLY A 97 -6.15 -0.96 16.06
CA GLY A 97 -6.20 0.34 15.40
C GLY A 97 -7.49 1.12 15.71
N GLU A 98 -8.64 0.44 15.65
CA GLU A 98 -9.94 1.03 15.96
C GLU A 98 -10.03 1.50 17.42
N GLU A 99 -9.54 0.69 18.36
CA GLU A 99 -9.55 0.96 19.80
C GLU A 99 -8.39 1.85 20.28
N MET A 100 -7.45 2.20 19.39
CA MET A 100 -6.18 2.88 19.74
C MET A 100 -5.40 2.15 20.85
N TYR A 101 -5.43 0.82 20.81
CA TYR A 101 -4.77 -0.04 21.79
C TYR A 101 -3.26 -0.13 21.52
N SER A 102 -2.45 0.12 22.55
CA SER A 102 -0.98 0.18 22.47
C SER A 102 -0.25 -1.00 23.13
N GLY A 103 -0.97 -1.93 23.74
CA GLY A 103 -0.39 -3.12 24.40
C GLY A 103 -0.23 -4.32 23.47
N ASP A 104 0.08 -5.48 24.07
CA ASP A 104 0.24 -6.74 23.33
C ASP A 104 -1.10 -7.25 22.77
N CYS A 105 -1.12 -7.48 21.46
CA CYS A 105 -2.34 -7.84 20.73
C CYS A 105 -2.69 -9.32 20.90
N ASN A 106 -3.78 -9.60 21.62
CA ASN A 106 -4.35 -10.95 21.80
C ASN A 106 -5.52 -11.28 20.86
N HIS A 107 -5.83 -10.39 19.91
CA HIS A 107 -6.94 -10.58 18.96
C HIS A 107 -6.73 -11.77 18.02
N LEU A 108 -7.84 -12.38 17.64
CA LEU A 108 -7.89 -13.50 16.69
C LEU A 108 -7.66 -13.03 15.25
N SER A 109 -7.32 -13.95 14.36
CA SER A 109 -6.99 -13.63 12.96
C SER A 109 -8.12 -12.86 12.25
N ASP A 110 -9.38 -13.21 12.49
CA ASP A 110 -10.51 -12.54 11.85
C ASP A 110 -10.69 -11.08 12.31
N GLU A 111 -10.44 -10.82 13.59
CA GLU A 111 -10.49 -9.50 14.20
C GLU A 111 -9.31 -8.61 13.79
N ARG A 112 -8.18 -9.24 13.47
CA ARG A 112 -6.97 -8.55 13.00
C ARG A 112 -7.05 -8.20 11.53
N ALA A 113 -7.78 -8.97 10.73
CA ALA A 113 -7.86 -8.81 9.29
C ALA A 113 -8.37 -7.41 8.90
N LEU A 114 -7.74 -6.86 7.88
CA LEU A 114 -8.09 -5.58 7.28
C LEU A 114 -8.89 -5.83 6.01
N SER A 115 -9.98 -5.09 5.82
CA SER A 115 -10.72 -5.07 4.56
C SER A 115 -10.57 -3.69 3.93
N GLY A 116 -10.24 -3.67 2.65
CA GLY A 116 -9.98 -2.41 1.96
C GLY A 116 -9.70 -2.59 0.49
N THR A 117 -9.40 -1.48 -0.17
CA THR A 117 -8.99 -1.45 -1.57
C THR A 117 -7.63 -0.80 -1.67
N TRP A 118 -6.67 -1.53 -2.21
CA TRP A 118 -5.28 -1.13 -2.35
C TRP A 118 -4.79 -1.31 -3.80
N THR A 119 -3.70 -0.63 -4.14
CA THR A 119 -3.04 -0.84 -5.42
C THR A 119 -2.37 -2.21 -5.48
N MET A 120 -2.22 -2.78 -6.67
CA MET A 120 -1.56 -4.07 -6.81
C MET A 120 -0.09 -4.01 -6.34
N ASN A 121 0.57 -2.86 -6.48
CA ASN A 121 1.91 -2.62 -5.92
C ASN A 121 1.94 -2.77 -4.39
N GLU A 122 0.98 -2.19 -3.68
CA GLU A 122 0.85 -2.33 -2.22
C GLU A 122 0.52 -3.76 -1.82
N ILE A 123 -0.38 -4.43 -2.54
CA ILE A 123 -0.74 -5.84 -2.28
C ILE A 123 0.45 -6.77 -2.49
N ARG A 124 1.15 -6.65 -3.61
CA ARG A 124 2.37 -7.44 -3.88
C ARG A 124 3.40 -7.23 -2.77
N LYS A 125 3.62 -5.99 -2.36
CA LYS A 125 4.55 -5.69 -1.26
C LYS A 125 4.07 -6.24 0.09
N ALA A 126 2.77 -6.20 0.36
CA ALA A 126 2.20 -6.76 1.58
C ALA A 126 2.40 -8.29 1.62
N VAL A 127 2.09 -8.99 0.52
CA VAL A 127 2.32 -10.44 0.42
C VAL A 127 3.80 -10.79 0.59
N GLU A 128 4.71 -10.03 -0.03
CA GLU A 128 6.17 -10.17 0.17
C GLU A 128 6.57 -10.02 1.65
N LYS A 129 5.86 -9.17 2.41
CA LYS A 129 6.07 -8.94 3.85
C LYS A 129 5.26 -9.88 4.74
N GLY A 130 4.67 -10.94 4.20
CA GLY A 130 4.00 -12.00 4.97
C GLY A 130 2.52 -11.76 5.25
N TYR A 131 1.87 -10.82 4.56
CA TYR A 131 0.41 -10.68 4.63
C TYR A 131 -0.25 -11.82 3.85
N ILE A 132 -1.37 -12.33 4.37
CA ILE A 132 -2.14 -13.41 3.74
C ILE A 132 -3.45 -12.83 3.21
N ILE A 133 -3.74 -13.00 1.92
CA ILE A 133 -5.02 -12.59 1.33
C ILE A 133 -6.06 -13.68 1.66
N LEU A 134 -7.04 -13.32 2.49
CA LEU A 134 -8.13 -14.21 2.88
C LEU A 134 -9.18 -14.29 1.78
N ASP A 135 -9.73 -13.15 1.36
CA ASP A 135 -10.79 -13.06 0.37
C ASP A 135 -10.50 -11.96 -0.65
N MET A 136 -10.73 -12.22 -1.92
CA MET A 136 -10.76 -11.20 -2.97
C MET A 136 -12.21 -10.89 -3.36
N TYR A 137 -12.59 -9.61 -3.29
CA TYR A 137 -13.95 -9.17 -3.58
C TYR A 137 -14.09 -8.63 -4.99
N GLU A 138 -13.22 -7.70 -5.38
CA GLU A 138 -13.25 -7.06 -6.70
C GLU A 138 -11.81 -6.74 -7.14
N LEU A 139 -11.50 -7.04 -8.39
CA LEU A 139 -10.25 -6.67 -9.04
C LEU A 139 -10.55 -5.74 -10.20
N TRP A 140 -9.89 -4.58 -10.23
CA TRP A 140 -9.98 -3.64 -11.34
C TRP A 140 -8.65 -3.66 -12.08
N GLU A 141 -8.61 -4.32 -13.24
CA GLU A 141 -7.45 -4.45 -14.10
C GLU A 141 -7.41 -3.27 -15.07
N TYR A 142 -6.29 -2.55 -15.09
CA TYR A 142 -6.06 -1.41 -15.97
C TYR A 142 -5.04 -1.77 -17.03
N GLU A 143 -5.28 -1.28 -18.25
CA GLU A 143 -4.19 -1.09 -19.19
C GLU A 143 -3.23 -0.05 -18.63
N VAL A 144 -1.93 -0.25 -18.86
CA VAL A 144 -0.90 0.66 -18.34
C VAL A 144 -0.01 1.19 -19.42
N VAL A 145 0.48 2.41 -19.19
CA VAL A 145 1.56 3.00 -19.98
C VAL A 145 2.79 3.07 -19.09
N ALA A 146 3.83 2.32 -19.48
CA ALA A 146 5.17 2.46 -18.92
C ALA A 146 5.97 3.40 -19.82
N ARG A 147 6.61 4.43 -19.25
CA ARG A 147 7.57 5.23 -20.03
C ARG A 147 8.83 4.41 -20.24
N VAL A 148 8.97 3.79 -21.40
CA VAL A 148 10.28 3.36 -21.92
C VAL A 148 11.16 4.61 -21.94
N ALA A 149 12.42 4.48 -21.56
CA ALA A 149 13.39 5.57 -21.43
C ALA A 149 13.73 6.30 -22.75
N GLN A 150 12.88 6.21 -23.77
CA GLN A 150 12.99 6.95 -25.02
C GLN A 150 12.20 8.24 -24.89
N TYR A 151 12.93 9.34 -24.94
CA TYR A 151 12.47 10.72 -24.79
C TYR A 151 11.59 11.23 -25.96
N GLU A 152 11.11 10.32 -26.83
CA GLU A 152 10.60 10.66 -28.16
C GLU A 152 9.09 10.88 -28.21
N THR A 153 8.33 10.42 -27.22
CA THR A 153 6.90 10.71 -27.10
C THR A 153 6.68 11.64 -25.91
N GLY A 154 5.99 12.76 -26.12
CA GLY A 154 5.64 13.73 -25.08
C GLY A 154 5.08 13.10 -23.80
N GLY A 155 5.15 13.82 -22.68
CA GLY A 155 4.64 13.31 -21.40
C GLY A 155 3.13 13.00 -21.44
N LEU A 156 2.68 12.15 -20.51
CA LEU A 156 1.27 11.74 -20.38
C LEU A 156 0.29 12.93 -20.30
N PHE A 157 0.79 14.10 -19.91
CA PHE A 157 0.04 15.36 -19.74
C PHE A 157 0.54 16.49 -20.64
N THR A 158 1.34 16.21 -21.68
CA THR A 158 1.89 17.25 -22.57
C THR A 158 1.06 17.47 -23.83
N GLY A 159 -0.07 16.78 -23.96
CA GLY A 159 -1.08 17.04 -24.99
C GLY A 159 -2.21 17.89 -24.41
N PHE A 160 -1.96 19.18 -24.24
CA PHE A 160 -2.98 20.21 -24.11
C PHE A 160 -2.68 21.31 -25.13
#